data_AF-A0AAW3QV85-F1
#
_entry.id   AF-A0AAW3QV85-F1
#
_cell.length_a   1.000
_cell.length_b   1.000
_cell.length_c   1.000
_cell.angle_alpha   90.00
_cell.angle_beta   90.00
_cell.angle_gamma   90.00
#
_symmetry.space_group_name_H-M   'P 1'
#
loop_
_entity.id
_entity.type
_entity.pdbx_description
1 polymer ?
#
loop_
_entity_poly.entity_id
_entity_poly.type
_entity_poly.pdbx_seq_one_letter_code
_entity_poly.pdbx_strand_id
1 'polypeptide(L)'
;MTGRVLVCSGGRYESQANTQIRESIMDGWADCFGEGNVTAVHISAAASSIRFLKPTIVFAIGSYLPESTYFGEVCREAKKIGAVTVFWATEDPYEQDANYRVADDFDVIFSCDRWGHNFYQRERVFHLPLAASPKLHYGEIEEHSEKTIDVLFCGVAFTNRKDIVRNLLPALRDLNIKIVGPGWGELGIGFSDARIEKSQLVELYRRSKLVLNLGRSLSFENKRFVIAPSTPGPRTFEAALAGAFQVFHEDTHEIRRYYSADEIPVFSNRVDFERLVATYLDNNELRVKMARKAQARTQAEHLYRHRIEYALRVLKDEGLIA
;
A
#
# COMPACT_ATOMS: atom_id res chain seq x y z
N MET A 1 0.85 13.47 21.79
CA MET A 1 -0.59 13.81 21.96
C MET A 1 -1.13 13.00 23.12
N THR A 2 -1.98 13.58 23.95
CA THR A 2 -2.67 12.86 25.02
C THR A 2 -4.04 12.41 24.50
N GLY A 3 -4.32 11.11 24.50
CA GLY A 3 -5.59 10.58 24.00
C GLY A 3 -5.52 9.08 23.73
N ARG A 4 -6.69 8.45 23.62
CA ARG A 4 -6.82 7.04 23.20
C ARG A 4 -7.30 7.00 21.76
N VAL A 5 -6.65 6.18 20.95
CA VAL A 5 -7.04 5.95 19.55
C VAL A 5 -7.66 4.57 19.43
N LEU A 6 -8.84 4.51 18.83
CA LEU A 6 -9.45 3.25 18.44
C LEU A 6 -9.32 3.10 16.93
N VAL A 7 -8.65 2.03 16.49
CA VAL A 7 -8.55 1.67 15.08
C VAL A 7 -9.49 0.51 14.79
N CYS A 8 -10.40 0.67 13.84
CA CYS A 8 -11.34 -0.38 13.47
C CYS A 8 -11.30 -0.72 11.98
N SER A 9 -11.36 -2.01 11.70
CA SER A 9 -11.43 -2.56 10.34
C SER A 9 -12.01 -3.97 10.40
N GLY A 10 -12.13 -4.61 9.26
CA GLY A 10 -12.61 -5.98 9.14
C GLY A 10 -13.96 -6.04 8.44
N GLY A 11 -14.12 -7.07 7.61
CA GLY A 11 -15.31 -7.38 6.84
C GLY A 11 -15.33 -8.88 6.56
N ARG A 12 -16.49 -9.42 6.20
CA ARG A 12 -16.70 -10.88 6.06
C ARG A 12 -15.75 -11.55 5.04
N TYR A 13 -15.18 -10.76 4.13
CA TYR A 13 -14.34 -11.21 3.02
C TYR A 13 -12.96 -10.53 2.99
N GLU A 14 -12.43 -10.08 4.13
CA GLU A 14 -11.12 -9.44 4.19
C GLU A 14 -10.00 -10.39 3.72
N SER A 15 -9.13 -9.92 2.83
CA SER A 15 -7.97 -10.68 2.36
C SER A 15 -6.82 -10.64 3.38
N GLN A 16 -5.99 -11.67 3.41
CA GLN A 16 -4.77 -11.68 4.25
C GLN A 16 -3.85 -10.47 3.99
N ALA A 17 -3.79 -9.98 2.75
CA ALA A 17 -3.00 -8.79 2.40
C ALA A 17 -3.54 -7.54 3.12
N ASN A 18 -4.86 -7.41 3.22
CA ASN A 18 -5.51 -6.27 3.89
C ASN A 18 -5.34 -6.34 5.41
N THR A 19 -5.40 -7.54 6.00
CA THR A 19 -5.10 -7.75 7.43
C THR A 19 -3.68 -7.30 7.78
N GLN A 20 -2.68 -7.58 6.93
CA GLN A 20 -1.30 -7.15 7.16
C GLN A 20 -1.08 -5.64 6.95
N ILE A 21 -1.78 -5.03 6.01
CA ILE A 21 -1.78 -3.56 5.85
C ILE A 21 -2.28 -2.92 7.14
N ARG A 22 -3.36 -3.46 7.72
CA ARG A 22 -3.88 -3.00 9.01
C ARG A 22 -2.84 -3.14 10.13
N GLU A 23 -2.16 -4.28 10.27
CA GLU A 23 -1.07 -4.44 11.24
C GLU A 23 0.03 -3.38 11.05
N SER A 24 0.40 -3.11 9.79
CA SER A 24 1.41 -2.10 9.48
C SER A 24 0.95 -0.67 9.83
N ILE A 25 -0.33 -0.36 9.64
CA ILE A 25 -0.92 0.92 10.04
C ILE A 25 -0.95 1.04 11.58
N MET A 26 -1.24 -0.08 12.27
CA MET A 26 -1.22 -0.13 13.74
C MET A 26 0.16 0.17 14.31
N ASP A 27 1.23 -0.32 13.68
CA ASP A 27 2.61 0.05 14.05
C ASP A 27 2.81 1.57 13.96
N GLY A 28 2.33 2.20 12.87
CA GLY A 28 2.43 3.65 12.70
C GLY A 28 1.69 4.44 13.79
N TRP A 29 0.52 3.96 14.22
CA TRP A 29 -0.21 4.56 15.35
C TRP A 29 0.53 4.36 16.68
N ALA A 30 1.05 3.16 16.93
CA ALA A 30 1.81 2.85 18.12
C ALA A 30 3.08 3.71 18.23
N ASP A 31 3.77 3.97 17.13
CA ASP A 31 4.93 4.87 17.09
C ASP A 31 4.56 6.32 17.49
N CYS A 32 3.34 6.76 17.16
CA CYS A 32 2.90 8.15 17.41
C CYS A 32 2.26 8.35 18.80
N PHE A 33 1.56 7.34 19.34
CA PHE A 33 0.78 7.44 20.58
C PHE A 33 1.29 6.56 21.71
N GLY A 34 2.21 5.62 21.44
CA GLY A 34 2.59 4.53 22.33
C GLY A 34 1.58 3.39 22.31
N GLU A 35 2.07 2.14 22.38
CA GLU A 35 1.26 0.92 22.28
C GLU A 35 0.08 0.88 23.26
N GLY A 36 0.25 1.40 24.48
CA GLY A 36 -0.81 1.44 25.50
C GLY A 36 -1.99 2.37 25.19
N ASN A 37 -1.87 3.25 24.20
CA ASN A 37 -2.88 4.26 23.86
C ASN A 37 -3.63 3.95 22.57
N VAL A 38 -3.29 2.86 21.88
CA VAL A 38 -3.90 2.48 20.60
C VAL A 38 -4.57 1.12 20.75
N THR A 39 -5.84 1.02 20.36
CA THR A 39 -6.59 -0.24 20.41
C THR A 39 -7.13 -0.58 19.04
N ALA A 40 -6.68 -1.72 18.48
CA ALA A 40 -7.26 -2.31 17.29
C ALA A 40 -8.43 -3.22 17.64
N VAL A 41 -9.56 -3.06 16.97
CA VAL A 41 -10.73 -3.93 17.13
C VAL A 41 -11.34 -4.31 15.79
N HIS A 42 -11.93 -5.51 15.70
CA HIS A 42 -12.77 -5.84 14.54
C HIS A 42 -13.99 -4.91 14.52
N ILE A 43 -14.52 -4.59 13.34
CA ILE A 43 -15.63 -3.64 13.19
C ILE A 43 -16.84 -4.00 14.05
N SER A 44 -17.14 -5.29 14.19
CA SER A 44 -18.25 -5.80 15.01
C SER A 44 -18.12 -5.51 16.50
N ALA A 45 -16.90 -5.27 16.99
CA ALA A 45 -16.63 -4.89 18.38
C ALA A 45 -16.42 -3.38 18.55
N ALA A 46 -16.33 -2.61 17.45
CA ALA A 46 -15.94 -1.20 17.51
C ALA A 46 -16.93 -0.35 18.33
N ALA A 47 -18.24 -0.53 18.14
CA ALA A 47 -19.26 0.22 18.86
C ALA A 47 -19.19 -0.01 20.39
N SER A 48 -19.05 -1.26 20.85
CA SER A 48 -18.92 -1.57 22.28
C SER A 48 -17.59 -1.06 22.85
N SER A 49 -16.50 -1.20 22.11
CA SER A 49 -15.19 -0.68 22.50
C SER A 49 -15.17 0.84 22.60
N ILE A 50 -15.86 1.58 21.72
CA ILE A 50 -15.99 3.04 21.82
C ILE A 50 -16.70 3.44 23.12
N ARG A 51 -17.80 2.77 23.47
CA ARG A 51 -18.54 3.04 24.73
C ARG A 51 -17.66 2.86 25.97
N PHE A 52 -16.81 1.84 25.98
CA PHE A 52 -15.96 1.51 27.11
C PHE A 52 -14.67 2.36 27.15
N LEU A 53 -13.95 2.41 26.03
CA LEU A 53 -12.64 3.04 25.91
C LEU A 53 -12.71 4.55 25.74
N LYS A 54 -13.85 5.12 25.36
CA LYS A 54 -14.01 6.58 25.15
C LYS A 54 -12.79 7.21 24.43
N PRO A 55 -12.44 6.73 23.22
CA PRO A 55 -11.30 7.25 22.47
C PRO A 55 -11.51 8.71 22.08
N THR A 56 -10.43 9.44 21.83
CA THR A 56 -10.48 10.80 21.25
C THR A 56 -10.53 10.76 19.72
N ILE A 57 -9.98 9.70 19.11
CA ILE A 57 -9.98 9.46 17.67
C ILE A 57 -10.48 8.03 17.40
N VAL A 58 -11.47 7.91 16.52
CA VAL A 58 -11.90 6.64 15.93
C VAL A 58 -11.45 6.61 14.47
N PHE A 59 -10.50 5.74 14.17
CA PHE A 59 -9.86 5.64 12.87
C PHE A 59 -10.26 4.33 12.17
N ALA A 60 -11.16 4.43 11.21
CA ALA A 60 -11.65 3.32 10.42
C ALA A 60 -10.80 3.13 9.15
N ILE A 61 -10.60 1.87 8.75
CA ILE A 61 -9.76 1.50 7.60
C ILE A 61 -10.44 0.38 6.82
N GLY A 62 -10.32 0.41 5.50
CA GLY A 62 -10.55 -0.76 4.64
C GLY A 62 -11.58 -0.51 3.55
N SER A 63 -12.19 -1.61 3.11
CA SER A 63 -13.27 -1.60 2.13
C SER A 63 -14.53 -0.95 2.71
N TYR A 64 -15.30 -0.30 1.85
CA TYR A 64 -16.58 0.29 2.16
C TYR A 64 -17.69 -0.18 1.22
N LEU A 65 -17.46 -1.30 0.51
CA LEU A 65 -18.49 -1.95 -0.28
C LEU A 65 -19.69 -2.36 0.60
N PRO A 66 -20.94 -2.18 0.15
CA PRO A 66 -22.14 -2.52 0.92
C PRO A 66 -22.16 -3.98 1.43
N GLU A 67 -21.60 -4.90 0.67
CA GLU A 67 -21.54 -6.33 0.97
C GLU A 67 -20.44 -6.68 1.99
N SER A 68 -19.52 -5.74 2.24
CA SER A 68 -18.34 -5.95 3.10
C SER A 68 -18.59 -5.47 4.54
N THR A 69 -18.86 -4.18 4.70
CA THR A 69 -18.72 -3.49 6.00
C THR A 69 -19.68 -2.29 6.10
N TYR A 70 -20.17 -2.04 7.31
CA TYR A 70 -21.02 -0.88 7.63
C TYR A 70 -20.51 -0.15 8.87
N PHE A 71 -20.15 1.12 8.73
CA PHE A 71 -19.54 1.94 9.78
C PHE A 71 -20.52 2.86 10.52
N GLY A 72 -21.81 2.85 10.15
CA GLY A 72 -22.78 3.80 10.72
C GLY A 72 -22.96 3.66 12.23
N GLU A 73 -22.93 2.44 12.79
CA GLU A 73 -22.98 2.28 14.26
C GLU A 73 -21.73 2.83 14.94
N VAL A 74 -20.55 2.58 14.36
CA VAL A 74 -19.27 3.11 14.86
C VAL A 74 -19.30 4.63 14.94
N CYS A 75 -19.73 5.28 13.85
CA CYS A 75 -19.76 6.74 13.79
C CYS A 75 -20.81 7.32 14.76
N ARG A 76 -21.96 6.67 14.93
CA ARG A 76 -22.96 7.09 15.93
C ARG A 76 -22.42 7.01 17.35
N GLU A 77 -21.74 5.93 17.73
CA GLU A 77 -21.17 5.80 19.08
C GLU A 77 -20.01 6.76 19.31
N ALA A 78 -19.18 7.01 18.29
CA ALA A 78 -18.10 7.99 18.36
C ALA A 78 -18.63 9.42 18.58
N LYS A 79 -19.68 9.81 17.85
CA LYS A 79 -20.34 11.13 17.99
C LYS A 79 -20.91 11.35 19.39
N LYS A 80 -21.48 10.32 20.04
CA LYS A 80 -22.01 10.42 21.42
C LYS A 80 -20.96 10.82 22.46
N ILE A 81 -19.70 10.49 22.22
CA ILE A 81 -18.59 10.80 23.14
C ILE A 81 -17.72 11.97 22.67
N GLY A 82 -18.07 12.60 21.54
CA GLY A 82 -17.30 13.69 20.94
C GLY A 82 -15.96 13.25 20.35
N ALA A 83 -15.81 11.98 19.96
CA ALA A 83 -14.60 11.50 19.29
C ALA A 83 -14.57 11.94 17.83
N VAL A 84 -13.38 12.32 17.34
CA VAL A 84 -13.17 12.60 15.91
C VAL A 84 -13.19 11.30 15.13
N THR A 85 -13.95 11.26 14.05
CA THR A 85 -14.11 10.10 13.18
C THR A 85 -13.34 10.29 11.89
N VAL A 86 -12.47 9.32 11.57
CA VAL A 86 -11.62 9.34 10.38
C VAL A 86 -11.79 8.04 9.63
N PHE A 87 -11.88 8.11 8.30
CA PHE A 87 -11.88 6.93 7.43
C PHE A 87 -10.69 6.96 6.46
N TRP A 88 -9.87 5.92 6.44
CA TRP A 88 -8.84 5.72 5.43
C TRP A 88 -9.32 4.69 4.39
N ALA A 89 -9.71 5.20 3.23
CA ALA A 89 -10.14 4.45 2.07
C ALA A 89 -8.93 3.82 1.35
N THR A 90 -8.51 2.64 1.81
CA THR A 90 -7.32 1.94 1.31
C THR A 90 -7.55 1.20 0.00
N GLU A 91 -8.81 1.07 -0.42
CA GLU A 91 -9.22 0.43 -1.68
C GLU A 91 -9.57 1.47 -2.77
N ASP A 92 -9.35 2.76 -2.55
CA ASP A 92 -9.51 3.74 -3.61
C ASP A 92 -8.50 3.52 -4.75
N PRO A 93 -8.86 3.83 -6.01
CA PRO A 93 -10.16 4.29 -6.46
C PRO A 93 -11.11 3.13 -6.82
N TYR A 94 -10.80 1.88 -6.44
CA TYR A 94 -11.48 0.68 -6.91
C TYR A 94 -12.93 0.55 -6.46
N GLU A 95 -13.28 1.22 -5.36
CA GLU A 95 -14.60 1.20 -4.74
C GLU A 95 -15.31 2.55 -4.80
N GLN A 96 -14.78 3.53 -5.56
CA GLN A 96 -15.19 4.94 -5.52
C GLN A 96 -16.72 5.18 -5.61
N ASP A 97 -17.43 4.41 -6.44
CA ASP A 97 -18.89 4.56 -6.62
C ASP A 97 -19.68 4.18 -5.34
N ALA A 98 -19.06 3.43 -4.42
CA ALA A 98 -19.61 3.10 -3.11
C ALA A 98 -19.30 4.16 -2.04
N ASN A 99 -18.64 5.28 -2.37
CA ASN A 99 -18.18 6.24 -1.36
C ASN A 99 -19.30 6.86 -0.51
N TYR A 100 -20.55 6.85 -1.00
CA TYR A 100 -21.75 7.26 -0.27
C TYR A 100 -21.93 6.52 1.07
N ARG A 101 -21.29 5.35 1.22
CA ARG A 101 -21.29 4.54 2.45
C ARG A 101 -20.47 5.14 3.60
N VAL A 102 -19.51 6.02 3.28
CA VAL A 102 -18.61 6.65 4.25
C VAL A 102 -18.63 8.18 4.16
N ALA A 103 -19.10 8.73 3.03
CA ALA A 103 -19.06 10.15 2.71
C ALA A 103 -19.79 11.04 3.72
N ASP A 104 -20.82 10.58 4.43
CA ASP A 104 -21.55 11.43 5.39
C ASP A 104 -21.35 11.02 6.86
N ASP A 105 -20.71 9.86 7.08
CA ASP A 105 -20.59 9.27 8.41
C ASP A 105 -19.36 9.79 9.17
N PHE A 106 -18.27 10.10 8.47
CA PHE A 106 -16.96 10.47 9.03
C PHE A 106 -16.64 11.97 8.92
N ASP A 107 -15.90 12.51 9.89
CA ASP A 107 -15.45 13.91 9.86
C ASP A 107 -14.40 14.16 8.78
N VAL A 108 -13.48 13.20 8.60
CA VAL A 108 -12.38 13.27 7.61
C VAL A 108 -12.26 11.95 6.84
N ILE A 109 -12.03 12.05 5.54
CA ILE A 109 -11.72 10.91 4.68
C ILE A 109 -10.31 11.07 4.12
N PHE A 110 -9.51 10.03 4.25
CA PHE A 110 -8.22 9.89 3.58
C PHE A 110 -8.37 8.88 2.44
N SER A 111 -8.14 9.31 1.20
CA SER A 111 -8.08 8.42 0.03
C SER A 111 -6.65 7.95 -0.17
N CYS A 112 -6.43 6.65 -0.40
CA CYS A 112 -5.09 6.16 -0.73
C CYS A 112 -4.62 6.51 -2.14
N ASP A 113 -5.52 7.00 -2.99
CA ASP A 113 -5.26 7.33 -4.39
C ASP A 113 -5.45 8.82 -4.66
N ARG A 114 -4.47 9.43 -5.32
CA ARG A 114 -4.49 10.88 -5.57
C ARG A 114 -5.55 11.28 -6.58
N TRP A 115 -5.83 10.46 -7.57
CA TRP A 115 -6.89 10.76 -8.55
C TRP A 115 -8.25 10.47 -7.94
N GLY A 116 -8.44 9.33 -7.27
CA GLY A 116 -9.65 8.96 -6.54
C GLY A 116 -10.11 10.02 -5.53
N HIS A 117 -9.17 10.60 -4.79
CA HIS A 117 -9.42 11.73 -3.90
C HIS A 117 -10.25 12.87 -4.55
N ASN A 118 -10.00 13.21 -5.82
CA ASN A 118 -10.67 14.32 -6.51
C ASN A 118 -12.15 14.04 -6.85
N PHE A 119 -12.62 12.79 -6.67
CA PHE A 119 -13.98 12.37 -7.00
C PHE A 119 -14.92 12.34 -5.79
N TYR A 120 -14.48 12.84 -4.63
CA TYR A 120 -15.35 13.06 -3.48
C TYR A 120 -16.02 14.44 -3.59
N GLN A 121 -17.35 14.49 -3.52
CA GLN A 121 -18.14 15.72 -3.57
C GLN A 121 -18.41 16.30 -2.17
N ARG A 122 -17.35 16.41 -1.36
CA ARG A 122 -17.43 16.98 0.00
C ARG A 122 -16.10 17.58 0.43
N GLU A 123 -16.15 18.39 1.48
CA GLU A 123 -14.95 18.92 2.14
C GLU A 123 -14.28 17.85 3.01
N ARG A 124 -13.04 18.15 3.43
CA ARG A 124 -12.23 17.33 4.35
C ARG A 124 -11.96 15.91 3.83
N VAL A 125 -11.70 15.83 2.54
CA VAL A 125 -11.11 14.65 1.92
C VAL A 125 -9.68 15.00 1.58
N PHE A 126 -8.74 14.10 1.83
CA PHE A 126 -7.33 14.32 1.58
C PHE A 126 -6.68 13.07 1.01
N HIS A 127 -5.64 13.25 0.21
CA HIS A 127 -4.84 12.14 -0.27
C HIS A 127 -3.83 11.68 0.81
N LEU A 128 -3.85 10.38 1.14
CA LEU A 128 -2.93 9.72 2.07
C LEU A 128 -2.48 8.35 1.51
N PRO A 129 -1.29 8.28 0.88
CA PRO A 129 -0.83 7.05 0.25
C PRO A 129 -0.45 6.01 1.30
N LEU A 130 -0.52 4.73 0.93
CA LEU A 130 0.00 3.65 1.77
C LEU A 130 1.54 3.77 1.94
N ALA A 131 2.10 2.92 2.79
CA ALA A 131 3.48 3.03 3.25
C ALA A 131 4.09 1.67 3.62
N ALA A 132 5.30 1.70 4.15
CA ALA A 132 5.98 0.52 4.68
C ALA A 132 5.99 0.51 6.23
N SER A 133 6.00 -0.68 6.84
CA SER A 133 6.30 -0.91 8.26
C SER A 133 7.75 -1.36 8.42
N PRO A 134 8.57 -0.69 9.25
CA PRO A 134 9.92 -1.17 9.59
C PRO A 134 9.91 -2.56 10.20
N LYS A 135 8.94 -2.88 11.07
CA LYS A 135 8.87 -4.18 11.75
C LYS A 135 8.69 -5.34 10.76
N LEU A 136 7.97 -5.11 9.67
CA LEU A 136 7.60 -6.16 8.72
C LEU A 136 8.46 -6.18 7.45
N HIS A 137 9.00 -5.05 7.02
CA HIS A 137 9.63 -4.94 5.69
C HIS A 137 11.08 -4.53 5.72
N TYR A 138 11.64 -4.08 6.84
CA TYR A 138 13.05 -3.69 6.87
C TYR A 138 13.95 -4.89 6.58
N GLY A 139 14.88 -4.71 5.64
CA GLY A 139 15.89 -5.70 5.30
C GLY A 139 17.25 -5.04 5.13
N GLU A 140 18.28 -5.55 5.81
CA GLU A 140 19.64 -5.04 5.63
C GLU A 140 20.15 -5.34 4.21
N ILE A 141 20.78 -4.33 3.59
CA ILE A 141 21.36 -4.47 2.25
C ILE A 141 22.76 -5.06 2.37
N GLU A 142 22.86 -6.35 2.09
CA GLU A 142 24.12 -7.06 1.97
C GLU A 142 24.72 -6.87 0.58
N GLU A 143 25.89 -6.24 0.51
CA GLU A 143 26.55 -5.87 -0.76
C GLU A 143 27.00 -7.09 -1.58
N HIS A 144 27.30 -8.19 -0.92
CA HIS A 144 27.84 -9.41 -1.55
C HIS A 144 26.94 -10.63 -1.39
N SER A 145 25.64 -10.45 -1.11
CA SER A 145 24.70 -11.58 -1.05
C SER A 145 24.49 -12.20 -2.43
N GLU A 146 24.52 -13.53 -2.52
CA GLU A 146 24.16 -14.24 -3.73
C GLU A 146 22.68 -14.01 -4.07
N LYS A 147 22.40 -13.52 -5.29
CA LYS A 147 21.04 -13.33 -5.80
C LYS A 147 20.68 -14.46 -6.75
N THR A 148 19.84 -15.38 -6.30
CA THR A 148 19.44 -16.56 -7.08
C THR A 148 18.31 -16.30 -8.08
N ILE A 149 17.62 -15.16 -8.01
CA ILE A 149 16.48 -14.81 -8.88
C ILE A 149 16.88 -13.58 -9.70
N ASP A 150 16.80 -13.67 -11.03
CA ASP A 150 17.12 -12.54 -11.89
C ASP A 150 16.01 -11.49 -11.84
N VAL A 151 14.76 -11.93 -12.02
CA VAL A 151 13.59 -11.04 -12.03
C VAL A 151 12.47 -11.62 -11.18
N LEU A 152 11.98 -10.84 -10.22
CA LEU A 152 10.86 -11.20 -9.36
C LEU A 152 9.65 -10.29 -9.62
N PHE A 153 8.47 -10.90 -9.65
CA PHE A 153 7.21 -10.21 -9.44
C PHE A 153 6.37 -10.98 -8.42
N CYS A 154 5.73 -10.27 -7.48
CA CYS A 154 4.78 -10.88 -6.55
C CYS A 154 3.47 -10.09 -6.52
N GLY A 155 2.38 -10.71 -6.96
CA GLY A 155 1.06 -10.11 -6.97
C GLY A 155 0.06 -10.91 -7.80
N VAL A 156 -1.23 -10.61 -7.64
CA VAL A 156 -2.29 -11.25 -8.43
C VAL A 156 -2.13 -10.90 -9.91
N ALA A 157 -2.39 -11.88 -10.78
CA ALA A 157 -2.29 -11.81 -12.23
C ALA A 157 -3.51 -11.10 -12.85
N PHE A 158 -3.71 -9.82 -12.51
CA PHE A 158 -4.72 -8.98 -13.16
C PHE A 158 -4.43 -8.83 -14.65
N THR A 159 -5.48 -8.59 -15.46
CA THR A 159 -5.38 -8.50 -16.92
C THR A 159 -4.27 -7.55 -17.36
N ASN A 160 -4.21 -6.34 -16.79
CA ASN A 160 -3.17 -5.36 -17.10
C ASN A 160 -1.75 -5.90 -16.83
N ARG A 161 -1.56 -6.62 -15.72
CA ARG A 161 -0.26 -7.22 -15.36
C ARG A 161 0.09 -8.37 -16.27
N LYS A 162 -0.88 -9.22 -16.65
CA LYS A 162 -0.67 -10.29 -17.62
C LYS A 162 -0.23 -9.72 -18.96
N ASP A 163 -0.83 -8.62 -19.40
CA ASP A 163 -0.49 -7.99 -20.68
C ASP A 163 0.90 -7.36 -20.65
N ILE A 164 1.26 -6.64 -19.57
CA ILE A 164 2.62 -6.14 -19.36
C ILE A 164 3.62 -7.31 -19.39
N VAL A 165 3.41 -8.34 -18.57
CA VAL A 165 4.34 -9.46 -18.48
C VAL A 165 4.46 -10.21 -19.80
N ARG A 166 3.35 -10.43 -20.53
CA ARG A 166 3.38 -11.00 -21.89
C ARG A 166 4.24 -10.19 -22.85
N ASN A 167 4.13 -8.86 -22.81
CA ASN A 167 4.96 -7.98 -23.62
C ASN A 167 6.45 -8.03 -23.22
N LEU A 168 6.75 -8.33 -21.96
CA LEU A 168 8.13 -8.49 -21.47
C LEU A 168 8.71 -9.90 -21.68
N LEU A 169 7.90 -10.92 -21.99
CA LEU A 169 8.36 -12.32 -22.14
C LEU A 169 9.61 -12.48 -23.02
N PRO A 170 9.77 -11.78 -24.16
CA PRO A 170 11.00 -11.89 -24.96
C PRO A 170 12.27 -11.51 -24.20
N ALA A 171 12.18 -10.52 -23.30
CA ALA A 171 13.30 -10.07 -22.47
C ALA A 171 13.51 -10.95 -21.21
N LEU A 172 12.51 -11.75 -20.84
CA LEU A 172 12.52 -12.60 -19.65
C LEU A 172 12.92 -14.06 -19.94
N ARG A 173 12.91 -14.49 -21.20
CA ARG A 173 13.02 -15.90 -21.60
C ARG A 173 14.28 -16.61 -21.09
N ASP A 174 15.41 -15.91 -21.11
CA ASP A 174 16.72 -16.47 -20.74
C ASP A 174 17.12 -16.15 -19.29
N LEU A 175 16.20 -15.61 -18.50
CA LEU A 175 16.42 -15.19 -17.11
C LEU A 175 15.80 -16.18 -16.14
N ASN A 176 16.41 -16.35 -14.96
CA ASN A 176 15.79 -17.07 -13.87
C ASN A 176 14.70 -16.22 -13.21
N ILE A 177 13.49 -16.27 -13.76
CA ILE A 177 12.36 -15.48 -13.30
C ILE A 177 11.57 -16.19 -12.21
N LYS A 178 10.96 -15.39 -11.33
CA LYS A 178 9.97 -15.83 -10.35
C LYS A 178 8.79 -14.87 -10.33
N ILE A 179 7.71 -15.24 -10.99
CA ILE A 179 6.47 -14.45 -11.08
C ILE A 179 5.38 -15.21 -10.30
N VAL A 180 5.02 -14.69 -9.14
CA VAL A 180 4.25 -15.44 -8.13
C VAL A 180 2.99 -14.71 -7.72
N GLY A 181 1.90 -15.46 -7.59
CA GLY A 181 0.61 -15.00 -7.11
C GLY A 181 -0.55 -15.64 -7.88
N PRO A 182 -1.79 -15.51 -7.38
CA PRO A 182 -2.93 -16.14 -8.03
C PRO A 182 -3.11 -15.71 -9.50
N GLY A 183 -3.23 -16.71 -10.40
CA GLY A 183 -3.53 -16.55 -11.82
C GLY A 183 -2.33 -16.54 -12.77
N TRP A 184 -1.12 -16.84 -12.28
CA TRP A 184 0.12 -16.89 -13.07
C TRP A 184 0.47 -18.31 -13.55
N GLY A 185 0.05 -19.37 -12.86
CA GLY A 185 0.57 -20.74 -13.05
C GLY A 185 0.47 -21.30 -14.47
N GLU A 186 -0.53 -20.85 -15.24
CA GLU A 186 -0.74 -21.28 -16.63
C GLU A 186 0.36 -20.81 -17.60
N LEU A 187 1.23 -19.87 -17.20
CA LEU A 187 2.30 -19.33 -18.05
C LEU A 187 3.59 -20.18 -18.02
N GLY A 188 3.62 -21.26 -17.23
CA GLY A 188 4.69 -22.25 -17.25
C GLY A 188 5.86 -21.97 -16.30
N ILE A 189 7.07 -22.34 -16.72
CA ILE A 189 8.27 -22.32 -15.87
C ILE A 189 8.57 -20.88 -15.41
N GLY A 190 8.87 -20.71 -14.12
CA GLY A 190 9.11 -19.41 -13.50
C GLY A 190 7.84 -18.70 -13.03
N PHE A 191 6.66 -19.23 -13.34
CA PHE A 191 5.37 -18.72 -12.88
C PHE A 191 4.74 -19.63 -11.83
N SER A 192 4.01 -19.06 -10.86
CA SER A 192 3.38 -19.84 -9.78
C SER A 192 2.12 -19.17 -9.23
N ASP A 193 1.09 -19.98 -8.98
CA ASP A 193 -0.14 -19.54 -8.30
C ASP A 193 -0.03 -19.48 -6.77
N ALA A 194 1.17 -19.71 -6.22
CA ALA A 194 1.40 -19.72 -4.79
C ALA A 194 0.99 -18.38 -4.15
N ARG A 195 0.35 -18.46 -2.98
CA ARG A 195 0.20 -17.31 -2.10
C ARG A 195 1.46 -17.22 -1.23
N ILE A 196 2.05 -16.03 -1.21
CA ILE A 196 3.31 -15.77 -0.53
C ILE A 196 3.03 -14.97 0.75
N GLU A 197 3.48 -15.50 1.87
CA GLU A 197 3.45 -14.81 3.15
C GLU A 197 4.44 -13.65 3.16
N LYS A 198 4.25 -12.63 4.01
CA LYS A 198 5.07 -11.41 3.97
C LYS A 198 6.55 -11.66 4.26
N SER A 199 6.84 -12.52 5.23
CA SER A 199 8.20 -12.92 5.56
C SER A 199 8.89 -13.61 4.38
N GLN A 200 8.14 -14.45 3.66
CA GLN A 200 8.63 -15.07 2.42
C GLN A 200 8.85 -14.03 1.32
N LEU A 201 8.02 -12.99 1.23
CA LEU A 201 8.20 -11.93 0.24
C LEU A 201 9.48 -11.13 0.48
N VAL A 202 9.79 -10.77 1.72
CA VAL A 202 11.05 -10.09 2.06
C VAL A 202 12.25 -10.98 1.70
N GLU A 203 12.16 -12.28 1.93
CA GLU A 203 13.20 -13.22 1.50
C GLU A 203 13.32 -13.31 -0.03
N LEU A 204 12.21 -13.29 -0.76
CA LEU A 204 12.24 -13.23 -2.22
C LEU A 204 12.90 -11.96 -2.71
N TYR A 205 12.57 -10.80 -2.12
CA TYR A 205 13.25 -9.53 -2.42
C TYR A 205 14.76 -9.63 -2.20
N ARG A 206 15.20 -10.21 -1.08
CA ARG A 206 16.62 -10.41 -0.77
C ARG A 206 17.32 -11.31 -1.78
N ARG A 207 16.63 -12.30 -2.34
CA ARG A 207 17.19 -13.23 -3.34
C ARG A 207 17.12 -12.72 -4.78
N SER A 208 16.49 -11.58 -5.02
CA SER A 208 16.28 -11.03 -6.36
C SER A 208 17.32 -9.99 -6.75
N LYS A 209 17.77 -10.05 -8.01
CA LYS A 209 18.55 -8.97 -8.62
C LYS A 209 17.62 -7.80 -8.96
N LEU A 210 16.47 -8.06 -9.57
CA LEU A 210 15.52 -7.02 -9.98
C LEU A 210 14.09 -7.39 -9.56
N VAL A 211 13.40 -6.45 -8.93
CA VAL A 211 11.96 -6.57 -8.60
C VAL A 211 11.14 -5.74 -9.57
N LEU A 212 10.23 -6.39 -10.29
CA LEU A 212 9.21 -5.72 -11.09
C LEU A 212 8.15 -5.14 -10.18
N ASN A 213 7.93 -3.84 -10.30
CA ASN A 213 6.84 -3.16 -9.64
C ASN A 213 5.78 -2.76 -10.66
N LEU A 214 4.65 -3.46 -10.62
CA LEU A 214 3.55 -3.28 -11.56
C LEU A 214 2.31 -2.77 -10.82
N GLY A 215 1.74 -1.67 -11.32
CA GLY A 215 0.46 -1.16 -10.88
C GLY A 215 -0.67 -2.19 -11.00
N ARG A 216 -1.70 -2.03 -10.18
CA ARG A 216 -2.96 -2.76 -10.29
C ARG A 216 -3.93 -1.88 -11.07
N SER A 217 -4.49 -2.38 -12.15
CA SER A 217 -5.71 -1.80 -12.73
C SER A 217 -6.86 -2.75 -12.43
N LEU A 218 -7.81 -2.29 -11.62
CA LEU A 218 -9.03 -3.01 -11.25
C LEU A 218 -10.19 -2.03 -11.18
N SER A 219 -11.41 -2.56 -11.24
CA SER A 219 -12.64 -1.83 -11.00
C SER A 219 -13.65 -2.77 -10.35
N PHE A 220 -13.87 -2.65 -9.03
CA PHE A 220 -14.96 -3.36 -8.36
C PHE A 220 -16.23 -2.51 -8.41
N GLU A 221 -16.16 -1.29 -7.90
CA GLU A 221 -17.20 -0.25 -8.00
C GLU A 221 -16.56 1.08 -8.39
N ASN A 222 -15.93 1.11 -9.57
CA ASN A 222 -15.35 2.29 -10.22
C ASN A 222 -15.81 2.33 -11.68
N LYS A 223 -17.11 2.20 -11.89
CA LYS A 223 -17.74 2.07 -13.21
C LYS A 223 -18.19 3.41 -13.75
N ARG A 224 -18.57 4.35 -12.88
CA ARG A 224 -19.10 5.65 -13.29
C ARG A 224 -18.07 6.53 -13.98
N PHE A 225 -16.85 6.56 -13.43
CA PHE A 225 -15.79 7.46 -13.89
C PHE A 225 -14.55 6.72 -14.41
N VAL A 226 -14.44 5.41 -14.16
CA VAL A 226 -13.32 4.57 -14.61
C VAL A 226 -11.97 5.22 -14.26
N ILE A 227 -11.85 5.63 -12.99
CA ILE A 227 -10.69 6.36 -12.49
C ILE A 227 -9.49 5.43 -12.55
N ALA A 228 -8.48 5.80 -13.32
CA ALA A 228 -7.24 5.06 -13.31
C ALA A 228 -6.51 5.30 -11.96
N PRO A 229 -6.01 4.25 -11.28
CA PRO A 229 -5.20 4.43 -10.08
C PRO A 229 -3.88 5.09 -10.46
N SER A 230 -3.48 6.08 -9.67
CA SER A 230 -2.29 6.89 -9.93
C SER A 230 -1.22 6.73 -8.85
N THR A 231 -1.64 6.51 -7.60
CA THR A 231 -0.72 6.38 -6.47
C THR A 231 0.01 5.02 -6.50
N PRO A 232 1.34 4.97 -6.32
CA PRO A 232 2.07 3.71 -6.20
C PRO A 232 1.52 2.84 -5.06
N GLY A 233 1.28 1.56 -5.35
CA GLY A 233 0.82 0.61 -4.35
C GLY A 233 1.84 0.38 -3.22
N PRO A 234 1.41 -0.21 -2.09
CA PRO A 234 2.24 -0.37 -0.89
C PRO A 234 3.53 -1.12 -1.20
N ARG A 235 3.48 -2.13 -2.09
CA ARG A 235 4.63 -2.94 -2.54
C ARG A 235 5.84 -2.12 -2.99
N THR A 236 5.63 -0.90 -3.50
CA THR A 236 6.70 0.05 -3.84
C THR A 236 7.54 0.42 -2.63
N PHE A 237 6.88 0.84 -1.56
CA PHE A 237 7.52 1.23 -0.32
C PHE A 237 8.05 0.00 0.43
N GLU A 238 7.31 -1.11 0.40
CA GLU A 238 7.73 -2.36 1.06
C GLU A 238 9.01 -2.94 0.42
N ALA A 239 9.10 -2.99 -0.91
CA ALA A 239 10.30 -3.45 -1.62
C ALA A 239 11.50 -2.51 -1.38
N ALA A 240 11.25 -1.19 -1.37
CA ALA A 240 12.30 -0.21 -1.08
C ALA A 240 12.81 -0.36 0.36
N LEU A 241 11.93 -0.50 1.34
CA LEU A 241 12.34 -0.70 2.74
C LEU A 241 13.07 -2.03 2.96
N ALA A 242 12.74 -3.06 2.18
CA ALA A 242 13.43 -4.35 2.17
C ALA A 242 14.81 -4.31 1.49
N GLY A 243 15.22 -3.15 0.94
CA GLY A 243 16.50 -3.01 0.29
C GLY A 243 16.56 -3.67 -1.09
N ALA A 244 15.41 -3.86 -1.74
CA ALA A 244 15.37 -4.42 -3.08
C ALA A 244 15.63 -3.36 -4.15
N PHE A 245 16.44 -3.71 -5.15
CA PHE A 245 16.46 -2.97 -6.39
C PHE A 245 15.19 -3.26 -7.18
N GLN A 246 14.45 -2.22 -7.56
CA GLN A 246 13.17 -2.34 -8.25
C GLN A 246 13.13 -1.46 -9.50
N VAL A 247 12.34 -1.90 -10.48
CA VAL A 247 11.99 -1.11 -11.66
C VAL A 247 10.47 -0.97 -11.69
N PHE A 248 9.99 0.26 -11.90
CA PHE A 248 8.56 0.58 -11.83
C PHE A 248 7.95 0.74 -13.22
N HIS A 249 6.84 0.04 -13.49
CA HIS A 249 6.07 0.26 -14.70
C HIS A 249 5.31 1.57 -14.60
N GLU A 250 5.69 2.59 -15.38
CA GLU A 250 5.13 3.92 -15.30
C GLU A 250 3.96 4.10 -16.28
N ASP A 251 2.75 4.00 -15.73
CA ASP A 251 1.50 4.39 -16.41
C ASP A 251 1.19 5.89 -16.22
N THR A 252 1.65 6.46 -15.10
CA THR A 252 1.49 7.88 -14.75
C THR A 252 2.79 8.41 -14.13
N HIS A 253 3.06 9.69 -14.25
CA HIS A 253 4.27 10.30 -13.68
C HIS A 253 4.21 10.48 -12.14
N GLU A 254 3.20 9.92 -11.44
CA GLU A 254 3.03 10.18 -10.01
C GLU A 254 4.16 9.57 -9.15
N ILE A 255 4.81 8.48 -9.60
CA ILE A 255 5.95 7.88 -8.89
C ILE A 255 7.04 8.92 -8.57
N ARG A 256 7.19 9.95 -9.40
CA ARG A 256 8.15 11.05 -9.22
C ARG A 256 7.87 11.96 -8.02
N ARG A 257 6.70 11.85 -7.41
CA ARG A 257 6.38 12.51 -6.12
C ARG A 257 6.94 11.76 -4.92
N TYR A 258 7.35 10.50 -5.10
CA TYR A 258 7.83 9.62 -4.03
C TYR A 258 9.31 9.31 -4.21
N TYR A 259 9.69 8.94 -5.44
CA TYR A 259 11.04 8.54 -5.80
C TYR A 259 11.50 9.19 -7.10
N SER A 260 12.72 9.71 -7.04
CA SER A 260 13.49 10.15 -8.19
C SER A 260 13.90 8.98 -9.10
N ALA A 261 14.39 9.29 -10.31
CA ALA A 261 14.85 8.27 -11.26
C ALA A 261 16.13 7.56 -10.81
N ASP A 262 16.93 8.19 -9.94
CA ASP A 262 18.11 7.63 -9.32
C ASP A 262 17.83 6.93 -7.98
N GLU A 263 16.56 6.78 -7.61
CA GLU A 263 16.08 5.90 -6.54
C GLU A 263 15.28 4.72 -7.12
N ILE A 264 14.31 5.00 -7.99
CA ILE A 264 13.51 3.98 -8.68
C ILE A 264 13.46 4.32 -10.18
N PRO A 265 14.16 3.56 -11.03
CA PRO A 265 14.05 3.68 -12.47
C PRO A 265 12.69 3.18 -12.94
N VAL A 266 12.24 3.73 -14.07
CA VAL A 266 10.93 3.42 -14.64
C VAL A 266 11.05 2.88 -16.06
N PHE A 267 10.04 2.13 -16.47
CA PHE A 267 9.85 1.70 -17.85
C PHE A 267 8.37 1.81 -18.21
N SER A 268 8.05 2.12 -19.48
CA SER A 268 6.66 2.14 -19.96
C SER A 268 6.42 1.17 -21.12
N ASN A 269 7.48 0.52 -21.60
CA ASN A 269 7.41 -0.46 -22.68
C ASN A 269 8.57 -1.47 -22.60
N ARG A 270 8.55 -2.46 -23.49
CA ARG A 270 9.56 -3.51 -23.57
C ARG A 270 10.98 -2.98 -23.83
N VAL A 271 11.14 -2.00 -24.73
CA VAL A 271 12.47 -1.47 -25.09
C VAL A 271 13.11 -0.78 -23.89
N ASP A 272 12.33 -0.01 -23.13
CA ASP A 272 12.80 0.61 -21.89
C ASP A 272 13.23 -0.46 -20.88
N PHE A 273 12.41 -1.51 -20.72
CA PHE A 273 12.73 -2.62 -19.81
C PHE A 273 14.01 -3.35 -20.22
N GLU A 274 14.21 -3.66 -21.50
CA GLU A 274 15.42 -4.29 -22.01
C GLU A 274 16.67 -3.45 -21.72
N ARG A 275 16.59 -2.12 -21.84
CA ARG A 275 17.68 -1.22 -21.45
C ARG A 275 17.97 -1.28 -19.96
N LEU A 276 16.94 -1.34 -19.11
CA LEU A 276 17.12 -1.49 -17.66
C LEU A 276 17.76 -2.84 -17.31
N VAL A 277 17.32 -3.94 -17.94
CA VAL A 277 17.92 -5.26 -17.75
C VAL A 277 19.40 -5.23 -18.15
N ALA A 278 19.73 -4.73 -19.34
CA ALA A 278 21.12 -4.63 -19.80
C ALA A 278 22.00 -3.76 -18.90
N THR A 279 21.44 -2.70 -18.31
CA THR A 279 22.18 -1.78 -17.43
C THR A 279 22.40 -2.35 -16.03
N TYR A 280 21.37 -2.96 -15.45
CA TYR A 280 21.33 -3.24 -14.02
C TYR A 280 21.44 -4.71 -13.69
N LEU A 281 21.08 -5.66 -14.57
CA LEU A 281 20.92 -7.07 -14.17
C LEU A 281 22.23 -7.70 -13.69
N ASP A 282 23.37 -7.36 -14.29
CA ASP A 282 24.68 -7.90 -13.88
C ASP A 282 25.58 -6.87 -13.19
N ASN A 283 25.10 -5.62 -13.04
CA ASN A 283 25.82 -4.57 -12.30
C ASN A 283 25.39 -4.48 -10.84
N ASN A 284 26.04 -5.26 -9.96
CA ASN A 284 25.72 -5.30 -8.54
C ASN A 284 25.87 -3.96 -7.83
N GLU A 285 26.94 -3.22 -8.13
CA GLU A 285 27.22 -1.93 -7.51
C GLU A 285 26.10 -0.92 -7.80
N LEU A 286 25.64 -0.84 -9.06
CA LEU A 286 24.52 0.03 -9.42
C LEU A 286 23.23 -0.38 -8.72
N ARG A 287 22.91 -1.68 -8.68
CA ARG A 287 21.71 -2.16 -7.98
C ARG A 287 21.73 -1.81 -6.50
N VAL A 288 22.84 -2.09 -5.81
CA VAL A 288 23.02 -1.79 -4.38
C VAL A 288 22.93 -0.29 -4.13
N LYS A 289 23.58 0.53 -4.97
CA LYS A 289 23.52 1.99 -4.87
C LYS A 289 22.08 2.52 -4.96
N MET A 290 21.33 2.05 -5.94
CA MET A 290 19.93 2.44 -6.17
C MET A 290 19.03 1.97 -5.02
N ALA A 291 19.19 0.71 -4.58
CA ALA A 291 18.44 0.14 -3.47
C ALA A 291 18.70 0.91 -2.16
N ARG A 292 19.96 1.26 -1.86
CA ARG A 292 20.32 2.08 -0.68
C ARG A 292 19.62 3.44 -0.70
N LYS A 293 19.57 4.11 -1.84
CA LYS A 293 18.87 5.40 -1.98
C LYS A 293 17.37 5.26 -1.75
N ALA A 294 16.72 4.31 -2.42
CA ALA A 294 15.28 4.06 -2.26
C ALA A 294 14.92 3.65 -0.81
N GLN A 295 15.76 2.81 -0.18
CA GLN A 295 15.58 2.40 1.21
C GLN A 295 15.71 3.59 2.17
N ALA A 296 16.76 4.42 2.01
CA ALA A 296 16.95 5.62 2.82
C ALA A 296 15.78 6.61 2.67
N ARG A 297 15.33 6.83 1.43
CA ARG A 297 14.13 7.64 1.12
C ARG A 297 12.90 7.10 1.83
N THR A 298 12.69 5.78 1.81
CA THR A 298 11.55 5.14 2.46
C THR A 298 11.58 5.31 3.98
N GLN A 299 12.75 5.10 4.59
CA GLN A 299 12.94 5.27 6.03
C GLN A 299 12.71 6.71 6.48
N ALA A 300 13.08 7.68 5.65
CA ALA A 300 12.94 9.10 5.96
C ALA A 300 11.50 9.61 5.76
N GLU A 301 10.75 9.09 4.77
CA GLU A 301 9.52 9.77 4.32
C GLU A 301 8.33 8.85 4.03
N HIS A 302 8.51 7.53 3.98
CA HIS A 302 7.47 6.61 3.50
C HIS A 302 7.16 5.42 4.42
N LEU A 303 7.27 5.67 5.72
CA LEU A 303 6.79 4.77 6.78
C LEU A 303 5.35 5.11 7.20
N TYR A 304 4.63 4.13 7.76
CA TYR A 304 3.28 4.38 8.29
C TYR A 304 3.27 5.45 9.38
N ARG A 305 4.31 5.56 10.22
CA ARG A 305 4.44 6.66 11.17
C ARG A 305 4.31 8.04 10.50
N HIS A 306 4.90 8.25 9.33
CA HIS A 306 4.81 9.52 8.61
C HIS A 306 3.39 9.77 8.06
N ARG A 307 2.67 8.69 7.69
CA ARG A 307 1.27 8.80 7.27
C ARG A 307 0.37 9.19 8.43
N ILE A 308 0.61 8.61 9.62
CA ILE A 308 -0.12 8.96 10.82
C ILE A 308 0.21 10.38 11.28
N GLU A 309 1.49 10.78 11.31
CA GLU A 309 1.91 12.15 11.61
C GLU A 309 1.25 13.16 10.65
N TYR A 310 1.19 12.86 9.34
CA TYR A 310 0.48 13.67 8.36
C TYR A 310 -1.02 13.75 8.64
N ALA A 311 -1.67 12.60 8.88
CA ALA A 311 -3.10 12.54 9.16
C ALA A 311 -3.44 13.40 10.39
N LEU A 312 -2.66 13.30 11.46
CA LEU A 312 -2.86 14.11 12.67
C LEU A 312 -2.65 15.60 12.41
N ARG A 313 -1.66 15.97 11.61
CA ARG A 313 -1.47 17.37 11.20
C ARG A 313 -2.70 17.90 10.48
N VAL A 314 -3.25 17.14 9.53
CA VAL A 314 -4.50 17.49 8.85
C VAL A 314 -5.66 17.66 9.85
N LEU A 315 -5.84 16.74 10.80
CA LEU A 315 -6.89 16.87 11.82
C LEU A 315 -6.73 18.14 12.66
N LYS A 316 -5.49 18.54 12.96
CA LYS A 316 -5.18 19.77 13.70
C LYS A 316 -5.44 21.02 12.86
N ASP A 317 -5.01 21.02 11.61
CA ASP A 317 -5.21 22.14 10.67
C ASP A 317 -6.71 22.39 10.42
N GLU A 318 -7.51 21.32 10.41
CA GLU A 318 -8.98 21.36 10.33
C GLU A 318 -9.67 21.72 11.66
N GLY A 319 -8.92 21.92 12.75
CA GLY A 319 -9.45 22.27 14.07
C GLY A 319 -10.25 21.15 14.75
N LEU A 320 -10.05 19.89 14.35
CA LEU A 320 -10.75 18.72 14.90
C LEU A 320 -10.08 18.19 16.16
N ILE A 321 -8.76 18.38 16.27
CA ILE A 321 -7.97 18.03 17.46
C ILE A 321 -7.05 19.19 17.86
N ALA A 322 -6.58 19.19 19.11
CA ALA A 322 -5.65 20.18 19.66
C ALA A 322 -4.18 19.94 19.22
#